data_AF-A0A8J2M1B7-F1
#
_entry.id   AF-A0A8J2M1B7-F1
#
_cell.length_a   1.000
_cell.length_b   1.000
_cell.length_c   1.000
_cell.angle_alpha   90.00
_cell.angle_beta   90.00
_cell.angle_gamma   90.00
#
_symmetry.space_group_name_H-M   'P 1'
#
loop_
_entity.id
_entity.type
_entity.pdbx_description
1 polymer ?
#
loop_
_entity_poly.entity_id
_entity_poly.type
_entity_poly.pdbx_seq_one_letter_code
_entity_poly.pdbx_strand_id
1 'polypeptide(L)' 'MRARFDQRQKLKNEYELLIKFDEHTYELFGLYQQAIVGDINVPKINYRDPNEMSYMWSWIKGNRKWHAWNKCKG' A
#
# COMPACT_ATOMS: atom_id res chain seq x y z
N MET A 1 -26.27 -12.72 -10.80
CA MET A 1 -24.85 -13.01 -10.49
C MET A 1 -23.88 -12.33 -11.46
N ARG A 2 -24.11 -12.40 -12.79
CA ARG A 2 -23.33 -11.67 -13.84
C ARG A 2 -23.11 -10.18 -13.59
N ALA A 3 -24.17 -9.41 -13.34
CA ALA A 3 -24.06 -7.95 -13.13
C ALA A 3 -23.07 -7.53 -12.01
N ARG A 4 -22.94 -8.33 -10.93
CA ARG A 4 -21.96 -8.04 -9.85
C ARG A 4 -20.51 -8.36 -10.28
N PHE A 5 -20.33 -9.35 -11.15
CA PHE A 5 -19.03 -9.68 -11.73
C PHE A 5 -18.60 -8.65 -12.78
N ASP A 6 -19.53 -8.24 -13.65
CA ASP A 6 -19.29 -7.20 -14.67
C ASP A 6 -18.96 -5.86 -14.00
N GLN A 7 -19.65 -5.51 -12.91
CA GLN A 7 -19.35 -4.32 -12.11
C GLN A 7 -17.96 -4.40 -11.43
N ARG A 8 -17.58 -5.57 -10.90
CA ARG A 8 -16.22 -5.78 -10.36
C ARG A 8 -15.13 -5.67 -11.41
N GLN A 9 -15.35 -6.20 -12.62
CA GLN A 9 -14.39 -6.06 -13.72
C GLN A 9 -14.26 -4.61 -14.18
N LYS A 10 -15.37 -3.89 -14.31
CA LYS A 10 -15.36 -2.49 -14.74
C LYS A 10 -14.61 -1.61 -13.74
N LEU A 11 -14.89 -1.76 -12.44
CA LEU A 11 -14.15 -1.08 -11.37
C LEU A 11 -12.66 -1.46 -11.37
N LYS A 12 -12.33 -2.72 -11.64
CA LYS A 12 -10.93 -3.15 -11.72
C LYS A 12 -10.16 -2.39 -12.80
N ASN A 13 -10.77 -2.15 -13.97
CA ASN A 13 -10.15 -1.41 -15.05
C ASN A 13 -10.07 0.10 -14.76
N GLU A 14 -11.07 0.68 -14.10
CA GLU A 14 -11.10 2.12 -13.78
C GLU A 14 -10.00 2.54 -12.78
N TYR A 15 -9.62 1.65 -11.86
CA TYR A 15 -8.58 1.92 -10.85
C TYR A 15 -7.28 1.14 -11.08
N GLU A 16 -7.16 0.39 -12.18
CA GLU A 16 -5.97 -0.43 -12.45
C GLU A 16 -4.69 0.42 -12.49
N LEU A 17 -4.77 1.61 -13.09
CA LEU A 17 -3.63 2.52 -13.17
C LEU A 17 -3.20 3.00 -11.78
N LEU A 18 -4.16 3.34 -10.92
CA LEU A 18 -3.90 3.79 -9.55
C LEU A 18 -3.28 2.65 -8.72
N ILE A 19 -3.81 1.44 -8.85
CA ILE A 19 -3.28 0.25 -8.16
C ILE A 19 -1.84 -0.04 -8.62
N LYS A 20 -1.58 -0.01 -9.93
CA LYS A 20 -0.22 -0.22 -10.47
C LYS A 20 0.74 0.87 -10.02
N PHE A 21 0.29 2.13 -9.99
CA PHE A 21 1.09 3.23 -9.49
C PHE A 21 1.50 3.01 -8.02
N ASP A 22 0.54 2.65 -7.15
CA ASP A 22 0.83 2.31 -5.76
C ASP A 22 1.84 1.15 -5.67
N GLU A 23 1.64 0.09 -6.45
CA GLU A 23 2.56 -1.05 -6.50
C GLU A 23 4.00 -0.68 -6.89
N HIS A 24 4.17 0.22 -7.87
CA HIS A 24 5.48 0.69 -8.33
C HIS A 24 6.13 1.73 -7.40
N THR A 25 5.37 2.39 -6.53
CA THR A 25 5.90 3.46 -5.66
C THR A 25 6.22 3.01 -4.24
N TYR A 26 5.82 1.80 -3.83
CA TYR A 26 6.14 1.29 -2.49
C TYR A 26 7.66 1.20 -2.24
N GLU A 27 8.46 0.82 -3.23
CA GLU A 27 9.92 0.74 -3.06
C GLU A 27 10.55 2.12 -2.81
N LEU A 28 10.10 3.13 -3.57
CA LEU A 28 10.49 4.53 -3.34
C LEU A 28 10.08 5.00 -1.94
N PHE A 29 8.88 4.63 -1.48
CA PHE A 29 8.44 4.91 -0.12
C PHE A 29 9.36 4.28 0.92
N GLY A 30 9.77 3.03 0.73
CA GLY A 30 10.67 2.31 1.64
C GLY A 30 12.03 3.01 1.76
N LEU A 31 12.63 3.38 0.63
CA LEU A 31 13.89 4.13 0.59
C LEU A 31 13.76 5.51 1.25
N TYR A 32 12.65 6.21 0.97
CA TYR A 32 12.37 7.51 1.58
C TYR A 32 12.26 7.41 3.11
N GLN A 33 11.54 6.42 3.63
CA GLN A 33 11.44 6.21 5.08
C GLN A 33 12.79 5.83 5.69
N GLN A 34 13.55 4.95 5.05
CA GLN A 34 14.91 4.59 5.52
C GLN A 34 15.82 5.82 5.58
N ALA A 35 15.75 6.72 4.59
CA ALA A 35 16.58 7.92 4.56
C ALA A 35 16.23 8.95 5.66
N ILE A 36 14.95 9.06 6.02
CA ILE A 36 14.46 10.07 6.97
C ILE A 36 14.43 9.56 8.41
N VAL A 37 14.01 8.32 8.62
CA VAL A 37 13.79 7.73 9.94
C VAL A 37 14.88 6.73 10.31
N GLY A 38 15.53 6.11 9.33
CA GLY A 38 16.40 4.95 9.53
C GLY A 38 15.61 3.64 9.58
N ASP A 39 16.15 2.65 10.27
CA ASP A 39 15.54 1.33 10.36
C ASP A 39 14.13 1.35 10.93
N ILE A 40 13.23 0.61 10.29
CA ILE A 40 11.84 0.50 10.73
C ILE A 40 11.76 -0.08 12.15
N ASN A 41 11.14 0.72 13.03
CA ASN A 41 11.01 0.47 14.47
C ASN A 41 9.54 0.27 14.92
N VAL A 42 8.61 0.18 13.97
CA VAL A 42 7.17 0.02 14.22
C VAL A 42 6.72 -1.43 13.97
N PRO A 43 5.89 -2.04 14.84
CA PRO A 43 5.32 -3.36 14.60
C PRO A 43 4.35 -3.36 13.40
N LYS A 44 4.45 -4.37 12.54
CA LYS A 44 3.62 -4.50 11.33
C LYS A 44 2.11 -4.38 11.58
N ILE A 45 1.62 -5.01 12.65
CA ILE A 45 0.18 -5.03 12.98
C ILE A 45 -0.41 -3.63 13.22
N ASN A 46 0.44 -2.67 13.63
CA ASN A 46 0.05 -1.30 13.93
C ASN A 46 0.25 -0.36 12.73
N TYR A 47 0.83 -0.85 11.62
CA TYR A 47 1.20 0.02 10.53
C TYR A 47 0.08 0.17 9.50
N ARG A 48 -0.56 1.33 9.55
CA ARG A 48 -1.67 1.73 8.70
C ARG A 48 -1.31 2.98 7.92
N ASP A 49 -1.86 3.12 6.72
CA ASP A 49 -1.70 4.35 5.96
C ASP A 49 -2.57 5.45 6.57
N PRO A 50 -1.98 6.52 7.14
CA PRO A 50 -2.75 7.59 7.79
C PRO A 50 -3.55 8.43 6.80
N ASN A 51 -3.19 8.40 5.51
CA ASN A 51 -3.85 9.20 4.47
C ASN A 51 -5.04 8.47 3.83
N GLU A 52 -5.30 7.22 4.20
CA GLU A 52 -6.36 6.40 3.61
C GLU A 52 -7.57 6.33 4.55
N MET A 53 -8.69 6.88 4.10
CA MET A 53 -9.92 6.96 4.91
C MET A 53 -10.61 5.59 5.05
N SER A 54 -10.48 4.72 4.05
CA SER A 54 -11.07 3.39 4.14
C SER A 54 -10.26 2.52 5.08
N TYR A 55 -10.88 2.03 6.17
CA TYR A 55 -10.24 1.14 7.14
C TYR A 55 -9.52 -0.05 6.48
N MET A 56 -10.19 -0.69 5.52
CA MET A 56 -9.65 -1.84 4.80
C MET A 56 -8.44 -1.46 3.95
N TRP A 57 -8.54 -0.39 3.15
CA TRP A 57 -7.45 0.05 2.30
C TRP A 57 -6.28 0.62 3.10
N SER A 58 -6.54 1.31 4.20
CA SER A 58 -5.51 1.84 5.11
C SER A 58 -4.65 0.71 5.66
N TRP A 59 -5.27 -0.41 6.00
CA TRP A 59 -4.56 -1.61 6.43
C TRP A 59 -3.80 -2.30 5.28
N ILE A 60 -4.40 -2.42 4.09
CA ILE A 60 -3.75 -3.04 2.92
C ILE A 60 -2.51 -2.23 2.47
N LYS A 61 -2.68 -0.92 2.27
CA LYS A 61 -1.60 0.00 1.85
C LYS A 61 -0.54 0.12 2.94
N GLY A 62 -0.95 0.25 4.20
CA GLY A 62 -0.04 0.24 5.35
C GLY A 62 0.86 -0.98 5.35
N ASN A 63 0.30 -2.20 5.26
CA ASN A 63 1.09 -3.42 5.21
C ASN A 63 2.12 -3.44 4.06
N ARG A 64 1.77 -2.95 2.88
CA ARG A 64 2.68 -2.88 1.73
C ARG A 64 3.82 -1.90 1.98
N LYS A 65 3.51 -0.70 2.48
CA LYS A 65 4.48 0.31 2.90
C LYS A 65 5.44 -0.21 3.97
N TRP A 66 4.91 -0.90 4.99
CA TRP A 66 5.71 -1.52 6.05
C TRP A 66 6.73 -2.51 5.47
N HIS A 67 6.28 -3.39 4.57
CA HIS A 67 7.16 -4.38 3.94
C HIS A 67 8.24 -3.73 3.07
N ALA A 68 7.89 -2.69 2.32
CA ALA A 68 8.86 -1.99 1.49
C ALA A 68 9.95 -1.31 2.33
N TRP A 69 9.58 -0.65 3.43
CA TRP A 69 10.56 -0.07 4.36
C TRP A 69 11.38 -1.16 5.08
N ASN A 70 10.75 -2.25 5.53
CA ASN A 70 11.47 -3.35 6.19
C ASN A 70 12.49 -4.05 5.27
N LYS A 71 12.28 -4.06 3.95
CA LYS A 71 13.27 -4.56 2.99
C LYS A 71 14.52 -3.69 2.90
N CYS A 72 14.45 -2.43 3.29
CA CYS A 72 15.55 -1.48 3.23
C CYS A 72 16.42 -1.46 4.51
N LYS A 73 16.14 -2.33 5.50
CA LYS A 73 16.95 -2.42 6.73
C LYS A 73 18.39 -2.81 6.45
N GLY A 74 19.31 -2.24 7.22
CA GLY A 74 20.76 -2.40 7.10
C GLY A 74 21.46 -1.13 6.66
#